data_AF-A0A3B8LW02-F1
#
_entry.id   AF-A0A3B8LW02-F1
#
_cell.length_a   1.000
_cell.length_b   1.000
_cell.length_c   1.000
_cell.angle_alpha   90.00
_cell.angle_beta   90.00
_cell.angle_gamma   90.00
#
_symmetry.space_group_name_H-M   'P 1'
#
loop_
_entity.id
_entity.type
_entity.pdbx_description
1 polymer ?
#
loop_
_entity_poly.entity_id
_entity_poly.type
_entity_poly.pdbx_seq_one_letter_code
_entity_poly.pdbx_strand_id
1 'polypeptide(L)' 'MWVMEGYTKGVGNRKDVWHSDDGVNWHEVPETPWKPRHAASVFVFKNALWMVMGNNMEPDVWRLRRAAR' A
#
# COMPACT_ATOMS: atom_id res chain seq x y z
N MET A 1 -2.37 -12.09 -1.66
CA MET A 1 -1.11 -11.40 -1.31
C MET A 1 -1.22 -9.92 -1.68
N TRP A 2 -0.57 -9.06 -0.91
CA TRP A 2 -0.50 -7.61 -1.15
C TRP A 2 0.96 -7.19 -1.21
N VAL A 3 1.28 -6.31 -2.15
CA VAL A 3 2.56 -5.59 -2.25
C VAL A 3 2.23 -4.11 -2.27
N MET A 4 2.81 -3.35 -1.36
CA MET A 4 2.56 -1.92 -1.23
C MET A 4 3.78 -1.23 -0.67
N GLU A 5 3.93 0.04 -1.04
CA GLU A 5 5.12 0.83 -0.75
C GLU A 5 6.39 0.21 -1.37
N GLY A 6 7.49 0.95 -1.28
CA GLY A 6 8.78 0.40 -1.68
C GLY A 6 9.74 1.45 -2.19
N TYR A 7 10.95 1.00 -2.43
CA TYR A 7 12.02 1.84 -2.95
C TYR A 7 12.63 1.18 -4.18
N THR A 8 12.67 1.91 -5.29
CA THR A 8 13.42 1.50 -6.47
C THR A 8 14.68 2.36 -6.57
N LYS A 9 15.85 1.72 -6.61
CA LYS A 9 17.13 2.44 -6.80
C LYS A 9 17.07 3.27 -8.08
N GLY A 10 17.42 4.56 -7.98
CA GLY A 10 17.41 5.49 -9.11
C GLY A 10 16.04 6.10 -9.46
N VAL A 11 14.95 5.63 -8.86
CA VAL A 11 13.60 6.24 -9.02
C VAL A 11 13.10 6.82 -7.71
N GLY A 12 13.36 6.14 -6.59
CA GLY A 12 12.95 6.57 -5.25
C GLY A 12 11.77 5.78 -4.70
N ASN A 13 11.05 6.43 -3.79
CA ASN A 13 9.88 5.86 -3.14
C ASN A 13 8.75 5.59 -4.15
N ARG A 14 7.93 4.60 -3.84
CA ARG A 14 6.76 4.22 -4.62
C ARG A 14 5.47 4.39 -3.80
N LYS A 15 4.33 4.39 -4.49
CA LYS A 15 2.99 4.38 -3.86
C LYS A 15 2.02 3.44 -4.57
N ASP A 16 2.48 2.74 -5.61
CA ASP A 16 1.68 1.73 -6.27
C ASP A 16 1.41 0.59 -5.31
N VAL A 17 0.23 0.01 -5.47
CA VAL A 17 -0.25 -1.09 -4.64
C VAL A 17 -0.72 -2.17 -5.58
N TRP A 18 -0.25 -3.38 -5.34
CA TRP A 18 -0.55 -4.55 -6.15
C TRP A 18 -1.12 -5.65 -5.27
N HIS A 19 -2.06 -6.41 -5.81
CA HIS A 19 -2.58 -7.59 -5.16
C HIS A 19 -2.71 -8.77 -6.12
N SER A 20 -2.65 -9.96 -5.56
CA SER A 20 -2.78 -11.22 -6.29
C SER A 20 -3.37 -12.29 -5.38
N ASP A 21 -4.32 -13.08 -5.89
CA ASP A 21 -4.90 -14.20 -5.13
C ASP A 21 -4.07 -15.48 -5.28
N ASP A 22 -3.28 -15.61 -6.35
CA ASP A 22 -2.49 -16.80 -6.70
C ASP A 22 -0.97 -16.58 -6.67
N GLY A 23 -0.51 -15.34 -6.50
CA GLY A 23 0.90 -14.95 -6.55
C GLY A 23 1.50 -14.87 -7.97
N VAL A 24 0.71 -15.15 -9.01
CA VAL A 24 1.13 -15.20 -10.42
C VAL A 24 0.51 -14.06 -11.21
N ASN A 25 -0.80 -13.85 -11.07
CA ASN A 25 -1.55 -12.79 -11.73
C ASN A 25 -1.70 -11.59 -10.78
N TRP A 26 -1.19 -10.44 -11.18
CA TRP A 26 -1.14 -9.24 -10.34
C TRP A 26 -2.02 -8.13 -10.89
N HIS A 27 -2.76 -7.47 -10.01
CA HIS A 27 -3.64 -6.35 -10.33
C HIS A 27 -3.21 -5.13 -9.52
N GLU A 28 -3.04 -4.00 -10.21
CA GLU A 28 -2.74 -2.72 -9.58
C GLU A 28 -4.02 -2.08 -9.02
N VAL A 29 -3.91 -1.49 -7.84
CA VAL A 29 -4.95 -0.60 -7.29
C VAL A 29 -4.67 0.81 -7.79
N PRO A 30 -5.56 1.39 -8.62
CA PRO A 30 -5.34 2.71 -9.19
C PRO A 30 -5.50 3.82 -8.12
N GLU A 31 -4.86 4.96 -8.39
CA GLU A 31 -5.11 6.23 -7.68
C GLU A 31 -4.94 6.21 -6.16
N THR A 32 -3.88 5.57 -5.67
CA THR A 32 -3.56 5.60 -4.23
C THR A 32 -3.36 7.04 -3.73
N PRO A 33 -4.05 7.45 -2.64
CA PRO A 33 -4.19 8.86 -2.26
C PRO A 33 -2.99 9.44 -1.51
N TRP A 34 -2.05 8.60 -1.08
CA TRP A 34 -0.90 9.04 -0.28
C TRP A 34 0.33 9.38 -1.12
N LYS A 35 1.26 10.15 -0.54
CA LYS A 35 2.57 10.43 -1.15
C LYS A 35 3.46 9.18 -1.16
N PRO A 36 4.35 9.01 -2.16
CA PRO A 36 5.30 7.90 -2.22
C PRO A 36 6.14 7.73 -0.95
N ARG A 37 6.22 6.48 -0.46
CA ARG A 37 6.95 6.11 0.76
C ARG A 37 7.48 4.67 0.71
N HIS A 38 8.31 4.33 1.68
CA HIS A 38 8.67 2.95 2.02
C HIS A 38 8.81 2.80 3.54
N ALA A 39 8.97 1.57 4.03
CA ALA A 39 9.07 1.27 5.47
C ALA A 39 7.85 1.74 6.30
N ALA A 40 6.66 1.76 5.70
CA ALA A 40 5.43 1.93 6.44
C ALA A 40 5.10 0.68 7.28
N SER A 41 4.37 0.85 8.37
CA SER A 41 3.78 -0.28 9.09
C SER A 41 2.48 -0.69 8.40
N VAL A 42 2.38 -1.96 8.04
CA VAL A 42 1.22 -2.54 7.34
C VAL A 42 0.67 -3.72 8.13
N PHE A 43 -0.62 -3.71 8.43
CA PHE A 43 -1.25 -4.76 9.24
C PHE A 43 -2.74 -4.92 8.92
N VAL A 44 -3.29 -6.08 9.27
CA VAL A 44 -4.73 -6.35 9.19
C VAL A 44 -5.38 -6.08 10.54
N PHE A 45 -6.41 -5.24 10.57
CA PHE A 45 -7.20 -4.97 11.77
C PHE A 45 -8.65 -4.66 11.39
N LYS A 46 -9.62 -5.21 12.13
CA LYS A 46 -11.06 -5.04 11.86
C LYS A 46 -11.44 -5.27 10.39
N ASN A 47 -10.99 -6.39 9.82
CA ASN A 47 -11.27 -6.82 8.44
C ASN A 47 -10.86 -5.79 7.35
N ALA A 48 -9.83 -4.99 7.63
CA ALA A 48 -9.24 -4.05 6.67
C ALA A 48 -7.71 -4.15 6.71
N LEU A 49 -7.07 -3.88 5.58
CA LEU A 49 -5.64 -3.66 5.47
C LEU A 49 -5.35 -2.19 5.83
N TRP A 50 -4.44 -1.96 6.75
CA TRP A 50 -4.04 -0.64 7.23
C TRP A 50 -2.59 -0.34 6.84
N MET A 51 -2.33 0.92 6.51
CA MET A 51 -0.99 1.48 6.32
C MET A 51 -0.83 2.68 7.25
N VAL A 52 0.27 2.71 8.00
CA VAL A 52 0.58 3.77 8.97
C VAL A 52 1.97 4.34 8.67
N MET A 53 2.02 5.66 8.47
CA MET A 53 3.24 6.43 8.27
C MET A 53 4.15 5.84 7.17
N GLY A 54 5.47 5.95 7.33
CA GLY A 54 6.51 5.55 6.39
C GLY A 54 7.73 6.44 6.54
N ASN A 55 8.75 6.20 5.74
CA ASN A 55 10.01 6.96 5.77
C ASN A 55 9.85 8.45 5.40
N ASN A 56 8.71 8.84 4.83
CA ASN A 56 8.41 10.22 4.49
C ASN A 56 7.92 11.06 5.70
N MET A 57 7.75 10.43 6.87
CA MET A 57 7.33 11.07 8.13
C MET A 57 5.99 11.81 8.05
N GLU A 58 5.14 11.50 7.05
CA GLU A 58 3.79 12.06 6.97
C GLU A 58 2.92 11.44 8.08
N PRO A 59 2.21 12.25 8.89
CA PRO A 59 1.41 11.76 10.01
C PRO A 59 0.01 11.31 9.55
N ASP A 60 -0.05 10.45 8.54
CA ASP A 60 -1.30 9.93 7.97
C ASP A 60 -1.46 8.42 8.19
N VAL A 61 -2.72 7.99 8.14
CA VAL A 61 -3.13 6.59 8.28
C VAL A 61 -4.19 6.29 7.24
N TRP A 62 -3.99 5.22 6.49
CA TRP A 62 -4.89 4.79 5.43
C TRP A 62 -5.37 3.37 5.67
N ARG A 63 -6.62 3.09 5.28
CA ARG A 63 -7.16 1.74 5.27
C ARG A 63 -7.83 1.42 3.95
N LEU A 64 -7.68 0.19 3.49
CA LEU A 64 -8.44 -0.30 2.36
C LEU A 64 -9.90 -0.53 2.80
N ARG A 65 -10.84 0.13 2.13
CA ARG A 65 -12.27 -0.15 2.26
C ARG A 65 -12.72 -0.92 1.03
N ARG A 66 -13.18 -2.15 1.22
CA ARG A 66 -13.95 -2.83 0.18
C ARG A 66 -15.33 -2.18 0.12
N ALA A 67 -15.74 -1.71 -1.05
CA ALA A 67 -17.15 -1.40 -1.26
C ALA A 67 -17.94 -2.70 -1.02
N ALA A 68 -19.06 -2.60 -0.27
CA ALA A 68 -20.00 -3.71 -0.25
C ALA A 68 -20.45 -3.95 -1.69
N ARG A 69 -20.52 -5.22 -2.09
CA ARG A 69 -21.17 -5.60 -3.35
C ARG A 69 -22.64 -5.23 -3.29
#